data_AF-A0A5K1B6X5-F1
#
_entry.id   AF-A0A5K1B6X5-F1
#
_cell.length_a   1.000
_cell.length_b   1.000
_cell.length_c   1.000
_cell.angle_alpha   90.00
_cell.angle_beta   90.00
_cell.angle_gamma   90.00
#
_symmetry.space_group_name_H-M   'P 1'
#
loop_
_entity.id
_entity.type
_entity.pdbx_description
1 polymer ?
#
loop_
_entity_poly.entity_id
_entity_poly.type
_entity_poly.pdbx_seq_one_letter_code
_entity_poly.pdbx_strand_id
1 'polypeptide(L)'
;MAQEGGEYQNGTGAENGSSKGPVFSALRPKLVVEAPKAADAVAFYKAAFGAEEVERSNHPKRKADQELPLILFSRLRLGAVELLVADETEESGAG
;
A
#
# COMPACT_ATOMS: atom_id res chain seq x y z
N MET A 1 5.05 -54.84 44.09
CA MET A 1 5.01 -54.39 42.69
C MET A 1 5.59 -52.99 42.64
N ALA A 2 6.85 -52.86 42.22
CA ALA A 2 7.48 -51.59 41.91
C ALA A 2 7.96 -51.71 40.46
N GLN A 3 7.55 -50.78 39.60
CA GLN A 3 7.98 -50.70 38.21
C GLN A 3 8.89 -49.47 38.13
N GLU A 4 10.19 -49.72 37.93
CA GLU A 4 11.22 -48.71 37.71
C GLU A 4 11.18 -48.19 36.26
N GLY A 5 11.41 -46.88 36.13
CA GLY A 5 12.34 -46.35 35.14
C GLY A 5 11.89 -46.26 33.69
N GLY A 6 10.90 -45.41 33.40
CA GLY A 6 10.75 -44.82 32.07
C GLY A 6 11.41 -43.45 32.04
N GLU A 7 12.64 -43.35 31.54
CA GLU A 7 13.24 -42.07 31.17
C GLU A 7 12.43 -41.46 30.02
N TYR A 8 11.63 -40.44 30.33
CA TYR A 8 11.07 -39.58 29.31
C TYR A 8 12.20 -38.71 28.77
N GLN A 9 12.76 -39.11 27.61
CA GLN A 9 13.57 -38.21 26.82
C GLN A 9 12.71 -36.97 26.51
N ASN A 10 13.01 -35.85 27.16
CA ASN A 10 12.59 -34.55 26.67
C ASN A 10 13.24 -34.41 25.29
N GLY A 11 12.47 -34.72 24.25
CA GLY A 11 12.84 -34.39 22.89
C GLY A 11 13.26 -32.93 22.88
N THR A 12 14.50 -32.69 22.45
CA THR A 12 14.98 -31.37 22.07
C THR A 12 13.91 -30.74 21.21
N GLY A 13 13.17 -29.80 21.82
CA GLY A 13 12.12 -29.07 21.15
C GLY A 13 12.73 -28.51 19.89
N ALA A 14 12.19 -28.91 18.75
CA ALA A 14 12.45 -28.29 17.47
C ALA A 14 12.44 -26.78 17.73
N GLU A 15 13.55 -26.13 17.43
CA GLU A 15 13.66 -24.68 17.47
C GLU A 15 12.42 -24.14 16.79
N ASN A 16 11.50 -23.56 17.58
CA ASN A 16 10.28 -22.98 17.07
C ASN A 16 10.75 -21.98 16.03
N GLY A 17 10.63 -22.37 14.75
CA GLY A 17 10.98 -21.56 13.61
C GLY A 17 10.17 -20.30 13.73
N SER A 18 10.76 -19.30 14.37
CA SER A 18 10.17 -18.00 14.58
C SER A 18 10.10 -17.43 13.18
N SER A 19 8.97 -17.67 12.51
CA SER A 19 8.66 -17.08 11.24
C SER A 19 8.68 -15.59 11.51
N LYS A 20 9.81 -14.95 11.18
CA LYS A 20 9.96 -13.51 11.33
C LYS A 20 8.74 -12.89 10.64
N GLY A 21 7.92 -12.19 11.42
CA GLY A 21 6.74 -11.53 10.90
C GLY A 21 7.10 -10.57 9.76
N PRO A 22 6.12 -10.14 8.95
CA PRO A 22 6.38 -9.24 7.85
C PRO A 22 7.08 -7.96 8.35
N VAL A 23 8.18 -7.60 7.70
CA VAL A 23 8.87 -6.32 7.91
C VAL A 23 8.37 -5.36 6.84
N PHE A 24 7.66 -4.32 7.26
CA PHE A 24 7.23 -3.26 6.36
C PHE A 24 8.38 -2.28 6.12
N SER A 25 8.73 -2.05 4.86
CA SER A 25 9.79 -1.10 4.49
C SER A 25 9.28 0.33 4.31
N ALA A 26 7.97 0.51 4.10
CA ALA A 26 7.35 1.83 3.95
C ALA A 26 5.86 1.77 4.27
N LEU A 27 5.32 2.89 4.77
CA LEU A 27 3.90 3.16 4.90
C LEU A 27 3.57 4.41 4.08
N ARG A 28 2.61 4.31 3.17
CA ARG A 28 2.17 5.42 2.33
C ARG A 28 0.65 5.57 2.43
N PRO A 29 0.15 6.67 3.01
CA PRO A 29 -1.27 6.99 2.92
C PRO A 29 -1.71 7.09 1.46
N LYS A 30 -2.92 6.63 1.16
CA LYS A 30 -3.56 6.80 -0.16
C LYS A 30 -4.81 7.65 0.01
N LEU A 31 -4.80 8.82 -0.62
CA LEU A 31 -5.94 9.70 -0.77
C LEU A 31 -6.66 9.34 -2.07
N VAL A 32 -7.89 8.84 -1.94
CA VAL A 32 -8.80 8.60 -3.06
C VAL A 32 -9.73 9.80 -3.17
N VAL A 33 -9.85 10.36 -4.36
CA VAL A 33 -10.73 11.51 -4.65
C VAL A 33 -11.69 11.15 -5.77
N GLU A 34 -12.87 11.77 -5.78
CA GLU A 34 -13.88 11.57 -6.82
C GLU A 34 -13.26 11.72 -8.23
N ALA A 35 -13.44 10.74 -9.10
CA ALA A 35 -12.94 10.82 -10.47
C ALA A 35 -13.64 11.95 -11.27
N PRO A 36 -12.93 12.67 -12.15
CA PRO A 36 -11.51 12.58 -12.51
C PRO A 36 -10.61 13.62 -11.79
N LYS A 37 -10.82 13.87 -10.49
CA LYS A 37 -10.21 15.01 -9.76
C LYS A 37 -8.79 14.75 -9.25
N ALA A 38 -8.21 13.55 -9.42
CA ALA A 38 -6.87 13.28 -8.92
C ALA A 38 -5.81 14.18 -9.57
N ALA A 39 -5.98 14.56 -10.85
CA ALA A 39 -5.07 15.48 -11.52
C ALA A 39 -5.09 16.87 -10.87
N ASP A 40 -6.29 17.37 -10.54
CA ASP A 40 -6.47 18.65 -9.85
C ASP A 40 -5.93 18.60 -8.42
N ALA A 41 -6.15 17.49 -7.70
CA ALA A 41 -5.58 17.29 -6.38
C ALA A 41 -4.04 17.29 -6.41
N VAL A 42 -3.43 16.63 -7.40
CA VAL A 42 -1.97 16.68 -7.60
C VAL A 42 -1.51 18.12 -7.85
N ALA A 43 -2.20 18.87 -8.71
CA ALA A 43 -1.87 20.27 -8.99
C ALA A 43 -1.99 21.15 -7.73
N PHE A 44 -3.04 20.94 -6.93
CA PHE A 44 -3.22 21.59 -5.64
C PHE A 44 -2.06 21.30 -4.69
N TYR A 45 -1.66 20.04 -4.51
CA TYR A 45 -0.56 19.71 -3.61
C TYR A 45 0.79 20.30 -4.05
N LYS A 46 1.04 20.34 -5.37
CA LYS A 46 2.20 21.02 -5.94
C LYS A 46 2.19 22.51 -5.62
N ALA A 47 1.06 23.18 -5.86
CA ALA A 47 0.94 24.62 -5.66
C ALA A 47 0.93 25.04 -4.18
N ALA A 48 0.19 24.33 -3.34
CA ALA A 48 -0.02 24.70 -1.93
C ALA A 48 1.14 24.30 -1.02
N PHE A 49 1.83 23.20 -1.32
CA PHE A 49 2.85 22.62 -0.43
C PHE A 49 4.21 22.39 -1.10
N GLY A 50 4.37 22.78 -2.38
CA GLY A 50 5.59 22.49 -3.12
C GLY A 50 5.82 20.99 -3.31
N ALA A 51 4.76 20.18 -3.39
CA ALA A 51 4.89 18.74 -3.56
C ALA A 51 5.64 18.39 -4.85
N GLU A 52 6.48 17.36 -4.79
CA GLU A 52 7.13 16.80 -5.97
C GLU A 52 6.39 15.54 -6.41
N GLU A 53 5.98 15.46 -7.67
CA GLU A 53 5.42 14.23 -8.21
C GLU A 53 6.55 13.32 -8.67
N VAL A 54 6.74 12.21 -7.97
CA VAL A 54 7.86 11.28 -8.19
C VAL A 54 7.47 10.07 -9.04
N GLU A 55 6.18 9.74 -9.12
CA GLU A 55 5.66 8.66 -9.96
C GLU A 55 4.19 8.90 -10.33
N ARG A 56 3.78 8.50 -11.53
CA ARG A 56 2.37 8.49 -11.95
C ARG A 56 2.04 7.22 -12.73
N SER A 57 0.90 6.63 -12.42
CA SER A 57 0.28 5.54 -13.16
C SER A 57 -1.17 5.89 -13.48
N ASN A 58 -1.59 5.62 -14.72
CA ASN A 58 -2.95 5.87 -15.18
C ASN A 58 -3.66 4.54 -15.46
N HIS A 59 -4.98 4.52 -15.33
CA HIS A 59 -5.78 3.40 -15.78
C HIS A 59 -5.64 3.19 -17.30
N PRO A 60 -5.68 1.94 -17.80
CA PRO A 60 -5.77 1.68 -19.23
C PRO A 60 -7.04 2.34 -19.79
N LYS A 61 -6.95 2.92 -21.00
CA LYS A 61 -8.05 3.66 -21.64
C LYS A 61 -9.36 2.87 -21.59
N ARG A 62 -10.37 3.38 -20.89
CA ARG A 62 -11.70 2.75 -20.77
C ARG A 62 -12.70 3.45 -21.71
N LYS A 63 -12.79 2.93 -22.94
CA LYS A 63 -13.75 3.31 -24.00
C LYS A 63 -13.64 4.77 -24.50
N ALA A 64 -14.23 5.00 -25.67
CA ALA A 64 -13.91 6.10 -26.58
C ALA A 64 -14.29 7.52 -26.09
N ASP A 65 -14.89 7.67 -24.90
CA ASP A 65 -15.49 8.94 -24.45
C ASP A 65 -14.73 9.62 -23.30
N GLN A 66 -13.72 8.99 -22.70
CA GLN A 66 -12.83 9.67 -21.74
C GLN A 66 -11.61 10.25 -22.48
N GLU A 67 -11.58 11.57 -22.67
CA GLU A 67 -10.45 12.27 -23.32
C GLU A 67 -9.11 12.03 -22.60
N LEU A 68 -9.14 11.89 -21.26
CA LEU A 68 -7.96 11.67 -20.43
C LEU A 68 -8.13 10.41 -19.56
N PRO A 69 -7.10 9.54 -19.48
CA PRO A 69 -7.15 8.36 -18.63
C PRO A 69 -7.12 8.75 -17.14
N LEU A 70 -8.02 8.15 -16.35
CA LEU A 70 -8.05 8.32 -14.89
C LEU A 70 -6.71 7.95 -14.25
N ILE A 71 -6.34 8.64 -13.17
CA ILE A 71 -5.11 8.38 -12.43
C ILE A 71 -5.34 7.19 -11.49
N LEU A 72 -4.63 6.09 -11.75
CA LEU A 72 -4.60 4.93 -10.86
C LEU A 72 -3.88 5.27 -9.55
N PHE A 73 -2.74 5.95 -9.66
CA PHE A 73 -2.12 6.68 -8.55
C PHE A 73 -1.09 7.69 -9.06
N SER A 74 -0.89 8.75 -8.30
CA SER A 74 0.24 9.66 -8.37
C SER A 74 0.93 9.66 -7.01
N ARG A 75 2.24 9.44 -6.97
CA ARG A 75 3.04 9.51 -5.74
C ARG A 75 3.64 10.89 -5.61
N LEU A 76 3.24 11.57 -4.54
CA LEU A 76 3.69 12.90 -4.19
C LEU A 76 4.64 12.81 -3.00
N ARG A 77 5.75 13.52 -3.09
CA ARG A 77 6.68 13.74 -1.99
C ARG A 77 6.44 15.13 -1.40
N LEU A 78 6.17 15.17 -0.11
CA LEU A 78 5.97 16.37 0.70
C LEU A 78 7.10 16.42 1.73
N GLY A 79 8.23 17.03 1.36
CA GLY A 79 9.44 17.00 2.20
C GLY A 79 9.98 15.57 2.37
N ALA A 80 9.83 15.01 3.57
CA ALA A 80 10.30 13.66 3.91
C ALA A 80 9.19 12.58 3.88
N VAL A 81 7.93 12.97 3.64
CA VAL A 81 6.80 12.02 3.59
C VAL A 81 6.31 11.81 2.16
N GLU A 82 5.70 10.66 1.91
CA GLU A 82 5.09 10.32 0.62
C GLU A 82 3.59 10.09 0.78
N LEU A 83 2.81 10.58 -0.19
CA LEU A 83 1.36 10.42 -0.30
C LEU A 83 1.03 9.84 -1.69
N LEU A 84 0.09 8.90 -1.75
CA LEU A 84 -0.53 8.48 -3.00
C LEU A 84 -1.85 9.22 -3.21
N VAL A 85 -2.09 9.75 -4.41
CA VAL A 85 -3.36 10.37 -4.82
C VAL A 85 -3.94 9.58 -5.98
N ALA A 86 -5.21 9.19 -5.94
CA ALA A 86 -5.85 8.38 -6.98
C ALA A 86 -7.29 8.81 -7.24
N ASP A 87 -7.75 8.59 -8.46
CA ASP A 87 -9.16 8.73 -8.82
C ASP A 87 -9.97 7.57 -8.25
N GLU A 88 -11.16 7.88 -7.75
CA GLU A 88 -12.14 6.90 -7.31
C GLU A 88 -12.71 6.17 -8.53
N THR A 89 -12.63 4.86 -8.51
CA THR A 89 -13.24 3.96 -9.49
C THR A 89 -14.05 2.90 -8.75
N GLU A 90 -14.91 2.15 -9.44
CA GLU A 90 -15.63 1.01 -8.85
C GLU A 90 -14.71 0.03 -8.08
N GLU A 91 -13.46 -0.14 -8.54
CA GLU A 91 -12.42 -0.96 -7.89
C GLU A 91 -11.88 -0.34 -6.58
N SER A 92 -12.06 0.97 -6.40
CA SER A 92 -11.52 1.74 -5.28
C SER A 92 -12.37 1.62 -4.00
N GLY A 93 -13.60 1.08 -4.12
CA GLY A 93 -14.60 0.99 -3.05
C GLY A 93 -14.67 -0.34 -2.31
N ALA A 94 -13.74 -1.28 -2.53
CA ALA A 94 -13.66 -2.52 -1.74
C ALA A 94 -12.97 -2.27 -0.39
N GLY A 95 -13.65 -1.57 0.51
CA GLY A 95 -13.32 -1.45 1.93
C GLY A 95 -14.17 -2.36 2.79
#